data_AF-A0A7W4NVJ1-F1
#
_entry.id   AF-A0A7W4NVJ1-F1
#
_cell.length_a   1.000
_cell.length_b   1.000
_cell.length_c   1.000
_cell.angle_alpha   90.00
_cell.angle_beta   90.00
_cell.angle_gamma   90.00
#
_symmetry.space_group_name_H-M   'P 1'
#
loop_
_entity.id
_entity.type
_entity.pdbx_description
1 polymer ?
#
loop_
_entity_poly.entity_id
_entity_poly.type
_entity_poly.pdbx_seq_one_letter_code
_entity_poly.pdbx_strand_id
1 'polypeptide(L)'
;MTQGRGAPPRPMPGSPAGIFRGMMLLGRGRREGMSCFGATPDAVLTALAPRVALWLVGGVLTVAQAPTVLSAAKILFSLCLVLTPVVLTHLLARLWGREALWPRYMAAALWCDWLVLFVMLAAVAVVATVTPAGMSLLHSALILNGIIFAYNLWLTWFVARVGLALGAGRALLLLLAIAAAIMALSGISAVLPPHYSPWQDFLALPSAHGDR
;
A
#
# COMPACT_ATOMS: atom_id res chain seq x y z
N MET A 1 28.53 -40.69 -14.47
CA MET A 1 27.83 -40.19 -13.26
C MET A 1 27.73 -38.68 -13.36
N THR A 2 26.69 -38.17 -14.02
CA THR A 2 26.47 -36.72 -14.19
C THR A 2 25.61 -36.21 -13.04
N GLN A 3 26.29 -35.56 -12.11
CA GLN A 3 25.74 -34.83 -10.97
C GLN A 3 24.72 -33.80 -11.47
N GLY A 4 23.43 -34.12 -11.28
CA GLY A 4 22.34 -33.20 -11.57
C GLY A 4 22.59 -31.90 -10.81
N ARG A 5 22.85 -30.81 -11.54
CA ARG A 5 22.86 -29.46 -11.00
C ARG A 5 21.49 -29.25 -10.35
N GLY A 6 21.42 -29.44 -9.04
CA GLY A 6 20.23 -29.18 -8.25
C GLY A 6 19.80 -27.75 -8.54
N ALA A 7 18.61 -27.60 -9.13
CA ALA A 7 18.00 -26.30 -9.24
C ALA A 7 18.04 -25.65 -7.84
N PRO A 8 18.43 -24.38 -7.71
CA PRO A 8 18.47 -23.73 -6.40
C PRO A 8 17.11 -23.94 -5.73
N PRO A 9 17.08 -24.35 -4.45
CA PRO A 9 15.84 -24.68 -3.76
C PRO A 9 14.86 -23.51 -3.92
N ARG A 10 13.64 -23.81 -4.41
CA ARG A 10 12.60 -22.79 -4.52
C ARG A 10 12.39 -22.24 -3.11
N PRO A 11 12.48 -20.92 -2.91
CA PRO A 11 12.25 -20.33 -1.59
C PRO A 11 10.90 -20.80 -1.07
N MET A 12 10.86 -21.24 0.19
CA MET A 12 9.60 -21.68 0.79
C MET A 12 8.58 -20.53 0.75
N PRO A 13 7.31 -20.81 0.45
CA PRO A 13 6.25 -19.81 0.53
C PRO A 13 6.25 -19.15 1.91
N GLY A 14 6.26 -17.82 1.97
CA GLY A 14 6.34 -17.07 3.22
C GLY A 14 7.74 -16.87 3.82
N SER A 15 8.80 -17.44 3.22
CA SER A 15 10.18 -17.06 3.57
C SER A 15 10.49 -15.62 3.10
N PRO A 16 11.37 -14.86 3.79
CA PRO A 16 11.71 -13.49 3.40
C PRO A 16 12.20 -13.41 1.95
N ALA A 17 13.12 -14.28 1.55
CA ALA A 17 13.62 -14.36 0.17
C ALA A 17 12.52 -14.69 -0.84
N GLY A 18 11.56 -15.56 -0.46
CA GLY A 18 10.38 -15.86 -1.26
C GLY A 18 9.46 -14.64 -1.43
N ILE A 19 9.22 -13.89 -0.36
CA ILE A 19 8.41 -12.67 -0.37
C ILE A 19 9.04 -11.61 -1.29
N PHE A 20 10.34 -11.34 -1.17
CA PHE A 20 11.04 -10.40 -2.07
C PHE A 20 10.97 -10.82 -3.53
N ARG A 21 11.17 -12.11 -3.82
CA ARG A 21 11.01 -12.65 -5.16
C ARG A 21 9.57 -12.51 -5.65
N GLY A 22 8.58 -12.78 -4.80
CA GLY A 22 7.16 -12.62 -5.09
C GLY A 22 6.80 -11.19 -5.44
N MET A 23 7.30 -10.22 -4.66
CA MET A 23 7.13 -8.79 -4.92
C MET A 23 7.72 -8.39 -6.27
N MET A 24 8.96 -8.79 -6.58
CA MET A 24 9.58 -8.49 -7.88
C MET A 24 8.84 -9.14 -9.06
N LEU A 25 8.36 -10.37 -8.91
CA LEU A 25 7.61 -11.06 -9.96
C LEU A 25 6.26 -10.40 -10.20
N LEU A 26 5.50 -10.10 -9.14
CA LEU A 26 4.21 -9.40 -9.25
C LEU A 26 4.38 -7.98 -9.77
N GLY A 27 5.41 -7.25 -9.32
CA GLY A 27 5.75 -5.91 -9.79
C GLY A 27 6.10 -5.85 -11.28
N ARG A 28 6.50 -6.98 -11.88
CA ARG A 28 6.74 -7.14 -13.32
C ARG A 28 5.56 -7.77 -14.08
N GLY A 29 4.43 -7.97 -13.42
CA GLY A 29 3.22 -8.53 -14.04
C GLY A 29 3.25 -10.05 -14.20
N ARG A 30 4.13 -10.77 -13.49
CA ARG A 30 4.21 -12.23 -13.53
C ARG A 30 3.36 -12.85 -12.42
N ARG A 31 2.33 -13.59 -12.82
CA ARG A 31 1.37 -14.26 -11.90
C ARG A 31 2.03 -15.29 -10.99
N GLU A 32 3.16 -15.86 -11.41
CA GLU A 32 3.95 -16.82 -10.65
C GLU A 32 4.34 -16.32 -9.26
N GLY A 33 4.55 -15.01 -9.10
CA GLY A 33 4.90 -14.39 -7.82
C GLY A 33 3.86 -14.64 -6.71
N MET A 34 2.61 -14.89 -7.09
CA MET A 34 1.53 -15.19 -6.14
C MET A 34 1.79 -16.46 -5.31
N SER A 35 2.49 -17.44 -5.89
CA SER A 35 2.83 -18.70 -5.22
C SER A 35 3.87 -18.54 -4.10
N CYS A 36 4.61 -17.42 -4.10
CA CYS A 36 5.63 -17.14 -3.10
C CYS A 36 5.06 -16.65 -1.77
N PHE A 37 3.78 -16.26 -1.73
CA PHE A 37 3.11 -15.78 -0.53
C PHE A 37 2.37 -16.92 0.20
N GLY A 38 2.42 -16.88 1.53
CA GLY A 38 1.67 -17.79 2.39
C GLY A 38 0.16 -17.61 2.22
N ALA A 39 -0.59 -18.71 2.32
CA ALA A 39 -2.05 -18.69 2.25
C ALA A 39 -2.72 -18.79 3.63
N THR A 40 -1.98 -18.46 4.69
CA THR A 40 -2.44 -18.54 6.09
C THR A 40 -2.75 -17.16 6.66
N PRO A 41 -3.63 -17.08 7.68
CA PRO A 41 -3.86 -15.84 8.44
C PRO A 41 -2.56 -15.28 9.04
N ASP A 42 -1.66 -16.15 9.51
CA ASP A 42 -0.36 -15.74 10.07
C ASP A 42 0.52 -14.98 9.06
N ALA A 43 0.44 -15.36 7.77
CA ALA A 43 1.14 -14.65 6.71
C ALA A 43 0.58 -13.24 6.50
N VAL A 44 -0.74 -13.06 6.68
CA VAL A 44 -1.39 -11.74 6.63
C VAL A 44 -0.96 -10.89 7.82
N LEU A 45 -0.96 -11.45 9.03
CA LEU A 45 -0.52 -10.74 10.24
C LEU A 45 0.95 -10.34 10.15
N THR A 46 1.81 -11.22 9.64
CA THR A 46 3.23 -10.92 9.40
C THR A 46 3.40 -9.80 8.37
N ALA A 47 2.58 -9.75 7.32
CA ALA A 47 2.61 -8.68 6.33
C ALA A 47 2.03 -7.35 6.85
N LEU A 48 1.10 -7.42 7.79
CA LEU A 48 0.45 -6.27 8.42
C LEU A 48 1.33 -5.65 9.52
N ALA A 49 2.12 -6.46 10.21
CA ALA A 49 2.93 -6.06 11.36
C ALA A 49 3.84 -4.84 11.11
N PRO A 50 4.59 -4.74 9.99
CA PRO A 50 5.43 -3.56 9.72
C PRO A 50 4.61 -2.28 9.59
N ARG A 51 3.45 -2.36 8.91
CA ARG A 51 2.57 -1.21 8.70
C ARG A 51 1.98 -0.77 10.05
N VAL A 52 1.47 -1.70 10.86
CA VAL A 52 0.92 -1.40 12.19
C VAL A 52 2.00 -0.84 13.12
N ALA A 53 3.21 -1.42 13.11
CA ALA A 53 4.33 -0.94 13.92
C ALA A 53 4.70 0.51 13.57
N LEU A 54 4.82 0.85 12.27
CA LEU A 54 5.10 2.21 11.83
C LEU A 54 4.00 3.20 12.23
N TRP A 55 2.73 2.81 12.13
CA TRP A 55 1.61 3.64 12.57
C TRP A 55 1.57 3.83 14.08
N LEU A 56 1.83 2.78 14.86
CA LEU A 56 1.89 2.87 16.32
C LEU A 56 3.03 3.76 16.77
N VAL A 57 4.24 3.59 16.22
CA VAL A 57 5.39 4.44 16.56
C VAL A 57 5.14 5.89 16.13
N GLY A 58 4.65 6.12 14.90
CA GLY A 58 4.31 7.47 14.44
C GLY A 58 3.20 8.13 15.27
N GLY A 59 2.18 7.36 15.66
CA GLY A 59 1.08 7.81 16.52
C GLY A 59 1.55 8.17 17.93
N VAL A 60 2.38 7.32 18.54
CA VAL A 60 2.94 7.59 19.87
C VAL A 60 3.86 8.82 19.83
N LEU A 61 4.70 8.96 18.81
CA LEU A 61 5.56 10.14 18.65
C LEU A 61 4.75 11.43 18.46
N THR A 62 3.67 11.39 17.69
CA THR A 62 2.79 12.57 17.50
C THR A 62 2.05 12.94 18.77
N VAL A 63 1.58 11.97 19.57
CA VAL A 63 0.99 12.22 20.89
C VAL A 63 2.04 12.77 21.86
N ALA A 64 3.26 12.22 21.85
CA ALA A 64 4.34 12.64 22.73
C ALA A 64 4.82 14.07 22.44
N GLN A 65 4.81 14.49 21.17
CA GLN A 65 5.19 15.85 20.77
C GLN A 65 4.06 16.88 20.92
N ALA A 66 2.79 16.46 20.79
CA ALA A 66 1.63 17.34 20.97
C ALA A 66 0.44 16.55 21.58
N PRO A 67 0.32 16.50 22.92
CA PRO A 67 -0.74 15.76 23.61
C PRO A 67 -2.06 16.54 23.54
N THR A 68 -2.70 16.48 22.39
CA THR A 68 -4.05 17.02 22.20
C THR A 68 -5.05 15.88 22.04
N VAL A 69 -6.30 16.09 22.46
CA VAL A 69 -7.41 15.14 22.25
C VAL A 69 -7.58 14.78 20.75
N LEU A 70 -7.15 15.69 19.86
CA LEU A 70 -7.07 15.49 18.42
C LEU A 70 -6.14 14.33 18.03
N SER A 71 -5.04 14.10 18.75
CA SER A 71 -4.06 13.05 18.42
C SER A 71 -4.63 11.64 18.59
N ALA A 72 -5.50 11.43 19.59
CA ALA A 72 -6.18 10.14 19.78
C ALA A 72 -7.17 9.85 18.63
N ALA A 73 -7.92 10.86 18.20
CA ALA A 73 -8.83 10.74 17.06
C ALA A 73 -8.07 10.47 15.74
N LYS A 74 -6.92 11.13 15.52
CA LYS A 74 -6.03 10.86 14.37
C LYS A 74 -5.55 9.41 14.36
N ILE A 75 -5.15 8.85 15.50
CA ILE A 75 -4.70 7.46 15.60
C ILE A 75 -5.84 6.48 15.28
N LEU A 76 -7.03 6.69 15.87
CA LEU A 76 -8.19 5.82 15.63
C LEU A 76 -8.63 5.88 14.17
N PHE A 77 -8.64 7.08 13.59
CA PHE A 77 -8.96 7.30 12.19
C PHE A 77 -7.98 6.61 11.24
N SER A 78 -6.66 6.73 11.50
CA SER A 78 -5.63 6.04 10.72
C SER A 78 -5.75 4.52 10.86
N LEU A 79 -6.08 4.01 12.04
CA LEU A 79 -6.32 2.58 12.24
C LEU A 79 -7.53 2.11 11.43
N CYS A 80 -8.63 2.87 11.42
CA CYS A 80 -9.78 2.61 10.57
C CYS A 80 -9.39 2.62 9.09
N LEU A 81 -8.61 3.58 8.62
CA LEU A 81 -8.16 3.66 7.23
C LEU A 81 -7.33 2.43 6.83
N VAL A 82 -6.45 1.94 7.71
CA VAL A 82 -5.63 0.75 7.43
C VAL A 82 -6.47 -0.53 7.43
N LEU A 83 -7.43 -0.65 8.34
CA LEU A 83 -8.30 -1.83 8.44
C LEU A 83 -9.38 -1.88 7.36
N THR A 84 -9.85 -0.73 6.87
CA THR A 84 -10.90 -0.62 5.84
C THR A 84 -10.62 -1.51 4.61
N PRO A 85 -9.47 -1.43 3.91
CA PRO A 85 -9.20 -2.28 2.77
C PRO A 85 -9.10 -3.76 3.15
N VAL A 86 -8.62 -4.08 4.35
CA VAL A 86 -8.52 -5.48 4.83
C VAL A 86 -9.90 -6.11 5.01
N VAL A 87 -10.80 -5.40 5.70
CA VAL A 87 -12.16 -5.87 5.95
C VAL A 87 -12.98 -5.88 4.66
N LEU A 88 -12.90 -4.83 3.85
CA LEU A 88 -13.72 -4.72 2.64
C LEU A 88 -13.36 -5.78 1.60
N THR A 89 -12.07 -6.05 1.41
CA THR A 89 -11.63 -7.12 0.50
C THR A 89 -12.00 -8.50 1.00
N HIS A 90 -12.03 -8.72 2.33
CA HIS A 90 -12.50 -9.97 2.91
C HIS A 90 -13.99 -10.18 2.69
N LEU A 91 -14.81 -9.13 2.93
CA LEU A 91 -16.24 -9.15 2.66
C LEU A 91 -16.54 -9.41 1.18
N LEU A 92 -15.87 -8.71 0.27
CA LEU A 92 -16.01 -8.93 -1.17
C LEU A 92 -15.55 -10.32 -1.60
N ALA A 93 -14.45 -10.83 -1.05
CA ALA A 93 -14.00 -12.19 -1.31
C ALA A 93 -15.02 -13.23 -0.84
N ARG A 94 -15.65 -13.01 0.32
CA ARG A 94 -16.72 -13.86 0.85
C ARG A 94 -17.98 -13.80 -0.01
N LEU A 95 -18.41 -12.60 -0.42
CA LEU A 95 -19.53 -12.40 -1.35
C LEU A 95 -19.32 -13.10 -2.70
N TRP A 96 -18.07 -13.23 -3.15
CA TRP A 96 -17.71 -13.93 -4.38
C TRP A 96 -17.35 -15.41 -4.20
N GLY A 97 -17.44 -15.95 -2.98
CA GLY A 97 -17.07 -17.35 -2.68
C GLY A 97 -15.58 -17.66 -2.83
N ARG A 98 -14.72 -16.65 -2.73
CA ARG A 98 -13.26 -16.71 -2.93
C ARG A 98 -12.46 -16.50 -1.64
N GLU A 99 -13.09 -16.70 -0.49
CA GLU A 99 -12.49 -16.47 0.83
C GLU A 99 -11.21 -17.27 1.06
N ALA A 100 -11.12 -18.51 0.55
CA ALA A 100 -9.92 -19.34 0.66
C ALA A 100 -8.68 -18.74 -0.03
N LEU A 101 -8.86 -17.85 -1.01
CA LEU A 101 -7.76 -17.17 -1.71
C LEU A 101 -7.38 -15.83 -1.06
N TRP A 102 -8.24 -15.32 -0.18
CA TRP A 102 -8.07 -14.01 0.44
C TRP A 102 -6.77 -13.88 1.25
N PRO A 103 -6.36 -14.84 2.09
CA PRO A 103 -5.14 -14.67 2.90
C PRO A 103 -3.90 -14.47 2.03
N ARG A 104 -3.80 -15.25 0.94
CA ARG A 104 -2.68 -15.11 0.00
C ARG A 104 -2.72 -13.77 -0.71
N TYR A 105 -3.89 -13.37 -1.20
CA TYR A 105 -4.11 -12.06 -1.82
C TYR A 105 -3.70 -10.91 -0.89
N MET A 106 -4.18 -10.94 0.35
CA MET A 106 -3.94 -9.87 1.31
C MET A 106 -2.45 -9.78 1.67
N ALA A 107 -1.80 -10.92 1.92
CA ALA A 107 -0.36 -10.95 2.15
C ALA A 107 0.42 -10.38 0.95
N ALA A 108 0.08 -10.79 -0.27
CA ALA A 108 0.72 -10.29 -1.48
C ALA A 108 0.48 -8.79 -1.68
N ALA A 109 -0.75 -8.30 -1.46
CA ALA A 109 -1.10 -6.89 -1.60
C ALA A 109 -0.35 -6.02 -0.58
N LEU A 110 -0.30 -6.43 0.69
CA LEU A 110 0.42 -5.71 1.75
C LEU A 110 1.92 -5.64 1.48
N TRP A 111 2.53 -6.74 1.00
CA TRP A 111 3.94 -6.72 0.62
C TRP A 111 4.21 -5.90 -0.64
N CYS A 112 3.37 -6.02 -1.66
CA CYS A 112 3.53 -5.26 -2.91
C CYS A 112 3.29 -3.75 -2.73
N ASP A 113 2.57 -3.33 -1.70
CA ASP A 113 2.40 -1.91 -1.39
C ASP A 113 3.74 -1.23 -1.08
N TRP A 114 4.65 -1.92 -0.37
CA TRP A 114 6.03 -1.45 -0.13
C TRP A 114 6.82 -1.27 -1.42
N LEU A 115 6.48 -2.02 -2.47
CA LEU A 115 7.13 -1.90 -3.78
C LEU A 115 6.90 -0.51 -4.40
N VAL A 116 5.76 0.13 -4.11
CA VAL A 116 5.46 1.49 -4.58
C VAL A 116 6.47 2.49 -4.03
N LEU A 117 6.93 2.35 -2.78
CA LEU A 117 7.95 3.22 -2.21
C LEU A 117 9.30 3.09 -2.92
N PHE A 118 9.70 1.86 -3.26
CA PHE A 118 10.93 1.62 -4.03
C PHE A 118 10.82 2.17 -5.45
N VAL A 119 9.67 2.00 -6.10
CA VAL A 119 9.40 2.56 -7.43
C VAL A 119 9.39 4.09 -7.38
N MET A 120 8.81 4.70 -6.34
CA MET A 120 8.85 6.13 -6.13
C MET A 120 10.29 6.65 -5.99
N LEU A 121 11.11 6.00 -5.17
CA LEU A 121 12.52 6.38 -5.00
C LEU A 121 13.30 6.27 -6.33
N ALA A 122 13.10 5.17 -7.06
CA ALA A 122 13.70 4.98 -8.37
C ALA A 122 13.21 6.02 -9.39
N ALA A 123 11.93 6.34 -9.39
CA ALA A 123 11.33 7.33 -10.28
C ALA A 123 11.88 8.74 -9.97
N VAL A 124 12.03 9.11 -8.70
CA VAL A 124 12.69 10.38 -8.31
C VAL A 124 14.12 10.42 -8.83
N ALA A 125 14.89 9.34 -8.67
CA ALA A 125 16.27 9.28 -9.17
C ALA A 125 16.34 9.44 -10.70
N VAL A 126 15.45 8.79 -11.45
CA VAL A 126 15.37 8.92 -12.92
C VAL A 126 14.95 10.34 -13.32
N VAL A 127 13.93 10.90 -12.67
CA VAL A 127 13.50 12.27 -12.95
C VAL A 127 14.65 13.24 -12.66
N ALA A 128 15.38 13.08 -11.55
CA ALA A 128 16.51 13.95 -11.21
C ALA A 128 17.66 13.90 -12.24
N THR A 129 17.88 12.77 -12.92
CA THR A 129 18.93 12.66 -13.96
C THR A 129 18.47 13.11 -15.34
N VAL A 130 17.18 12.95 -15.66
CA VAL A 130 16.63 13.24 -16.99
C VAL A 130 16.10 14.67 -17.10
N THR A 131 15.73 15.30 -15.98
CA THR A 131 15.12 16.63 -15.98
C THR A 131 16.16 17.69 -16.35
N PRO A 132 15.99 18.41 -17.48
CA PRO A 132 16.89 19.49 -17.86
C PRO A 132 16.79 20.64 -16.85
N ALA A 133 17.89 21.38 -16.67
CA ALA A 133 18.04 22.46 -15.67
C ALA A 133 17.07 23.66 -15.81
N GLY A 134 16.12 23.64 -16.74
CA GLY A 134 15.09 24.68 -16.94
C GLY A 134 13.64 24.17 -16.84
N MET A 135 13.42 22.90 -16.52
CA MET A 135 12.07 22.36 -16.41
C MET A 135 11.42 22.78 -15.09
N SER A 136 10.23 23.37 -15.15
CA SER A 136 9.55 23.84 -13.94
C SER A 136 9.25 22.69 -12.98
N LEU A 137 9.37 22.96 -11.67
CA LEU A 137 9.07 22.01 -10.59
C LEU A 137 7.67 21.38 -10.70
N LEU A 138 6.68 22.13 -11.20
CA LEU A 138 5.31 21.65 -11.35
C LEU A 138 5.18 20.54 -12.39
N HIS A 139 5.86 20.68 -13.54
CA HIS A 139 5.84 19.66 -14.60
C HIS A 139 6.56 18.37 -14.19
N SER A 140 7.71 18.47 -13.51
CA SER A 140 8.41 17.28 -13.01
C SER A 140 7.60 16.56 -11.93
N ALA A 141 6.95 17.31 -11.03
CA ALA A 141 6.05 16.75 -10.03
C ALA A 141 4.83 16.04 -10.68
N LEU A 142 4.21 16.63 -11.71
CA LEU A 142 3.08 16.01 -12.41
C LEU A 142 3.48 14.70 -13.10
N ILE A 143 4.63 14.67 -13.78
CA ILE A 143 5.11 13.46 -14.46
C ILE A 143 5.40 12.37 -13.43
N LEU A 144 6.13 12.71 -12.36
CA LEU A 144 6.47 11.77 -11.29
C LEU A 144 5.21 11.18 -10.64
N ASN A 145 4.28 12.04 -10.23
CA ASN A 145 3.02 11.59 -9.62
C ASN A 145 2.17 10.78 -10.60
N GLY A 146 2.11 11.16 -11.87
CA GLY A 146 1.40 10.41 -12.91
C GLY A 146 1.95 8.99 -13.09
N ILE A 147 3.27 8.84 -13.15
CA ILE A 147 3.94 7.52 -13.26
C ILE A 147 3.64 6.67 -12.02
N ILE A 148 3.82 7.24 -10.82
CA ILE A 148 3.58 6.53 -9.56
C ILE A 148 2.11 6.11 -9.45
N PHE A 149 1.19 7.02 -9.75
CA PHE A 149 -0.24 6.76 -9.69
C PHE A 149 -0.66 5.66 -10.67
N ALA A 150 -0.22 5.75 -11.92
CA ALA A 150 -0.52 4.74 -12.94
C ALA A 150 0.05 3.37 -12.56
N TYR A 151 1.29 3.33 -12.06
CA TYR A 151 1.92 2.10 -11.61
C TYR A 151 1.19 1.48 -10.42
N ASN A 152 0.84 2.29 -9.41
CA ASN A 152 0.12 1.84 -8.24
C ASN A 152 -1.25 1.26 -8.62
N LEU A 153 -2.02 2.00 -9.43
CA LEU A 153 -3.34 1.57 -9.90
C LEU A 153 -3.25 0.23 -10.66
N TRP A 154 -2.28 0.12 -11.57
CA TRP A 154 -2.03 -1.11 -12.32
C TRP A 154 -1.65 -2.27 -11.39
N LEU A 155 -0.74 -2.06 -10.44
CA LEU A 155 -0.26 -3.08 -9.52
C LEU A 155 -1.38 -3.58 -8.62
N THR A 156 -2.14 -2.68 -7.98
CA THR A 156 -3.27 -3.04 -7.12
C THR A 156 -4.32 -3.82 -7.91
N TRP A 157 -4.66 -3.37 -9.11
CA TRP A 157 -5.60 -4.06 -9.99
C TRP A 157 -5.10 -5.45 -10.41
N PHE A 158 -3.82 -5.56 -10.80
CA PHE A 158 -3.21 -6.82 -11.22
C PHE A 158 -3.17 -7.83 -10.06
N VAL A 159 -2.72 -7.40 -8.88
CA VAL A 159 -2.65 -8.26 -7.68
C VAL A 159 -4.05 -8.69 -7.24
N ALA A 160 -5.06 -7.81 -7.26
CA ALA A 160 -6.44 -8.19 -6.97
C ALA A 160 -6.99 -9.23 -7.94
N ARG A 161 -6.75 -9.02 -9.24
CA ARG A 161 -7.19 -9.94 -10.30
C ARG A 161 -6.56 -11.32 -10.15
N VAL A 162 -5.25 -11.38 -9.97
CA VAL A 162 -4.49 -12.64 -9.88
C VAL A 162 -4.70 -13.33 -8.54
N GLY A 163 -4.73 -12.56 -7.45
CA GLY A 163 -4.82 -13.09 -6.09
C GLY A 163 -6.18 -13.68 -5.75
N LEU A 164 -7.27 -13.05 -6.18
CA LEU A 164 -8.63 -13.53 -5.94
C LEU A 164 -9.22 -14.29 -7.14
N ALA A 165 -8.43 -14.49 -8.20
CA ALA A 165 -8.85 -15.09 -9.47
C ALA A 165 -10.12 -14.42 -10.06
N LEU A 166 -10.15 -13.09 -10.04
CA LEU A 166 -11.29 -12.27 -10.47
C LEU A 166 -11.20 -11.88 -11.94
N GLY A 167 -12.37 -11.64 -12.55
CA GLY A 167 -12.47 -10.97 -13.86
C GLY A 167 -12.05 -9.50 -13.78
N ALA A 168 -11.69 -8.90 -14.93
CA ALA A 168 -11.26 -7.50 -15.05
C ALA A 168 -12.18 -6.50 -14.34
N GLY A 169 -13.49 -6.64 -14.56
CA GLY A 169 -14.51 -5.75 -14.01
C GLY A 169 -14.68 -5.89 -12.51
N ARG A 170 -14.63 -7.11 -11.96
CA ARG A 170 -14.74 -7.32 -10.50
C ARG A 170 -13.53 -6.78 -9.75
N ALA A 171 -12.33 -6.90 -10.33
CA ALA A 171 -11.14 -6.25 -9.77
C ALA A 171 -11.29 -4.73 -9.77
N LEU A 172 -11.79 -4.13 -10.85
CA LEU A 172 -12.07 -2.69 -10.88
C LEU A 172 -13.12 -2.27 -9.84
N LEU A 173 -14.19 -3.06 -9.69
CA LEU A 173 -15.23 -2.85 -8.67
C LEU A 173 -14.67 -2.88 -7.25
N LEU A 174 -13.74 -3.81 -6.97
CA LEU A 174 -13.03 -3.87 -5.69
C LEU A 174 -12.19 -2.60 -5.46
N LEU A 175 -11.45 -2.14 -6.47
CA LEU A 175 -10.66 -0.91 -6.38
C LEU A 175 -11.56 0.30 -6.12
N LEU A 176 -12.66 0.43 -6.87
CA LEU A 176 -13.63 1.51 -6.70
C LEU A 176 -14.32 1.46 -5.32
N ALA A 177 -14.64 0.26 -4.82
CA ALA A 177 -15.23 0.10 -3.49
C ALA A 177 -14.25 0.53 -2.38
N ILE A 178 -12.97 0.17 -2.49
CA ILE A 178 -11.94 0.61 -1.54
C ILE A 178 -11.77 2.13 -1.60
N ALA A 179 -11.64 2.69 -2.80
CA ALA A 179 -11.50 4.13 -2.99
C ALA A 179 -12.72 4.89 -2.43
N ALA A 180 -13.94 4.42 -2.72
CA ALA A 180 -15.18 5.00 -2.21
C ALA A 180 -15.26 4.91 -0.67
N ALA A 181 -14.86 3.79 -0.07
CA ALA A 181 -14.84 3.63 1.38
C ALA A 181 -13.82 4.57 2.04
N ILE A 182 -12.63 4.70 1.46
CA ILE A 182 -11.61 5.66 1.93
C ILE A 182 -12.13 7.08 1.80
N MET A 183 -12.71 7.47 0.65
CA MET A 183 -13.27 8.81 0.46
C MET A 183 -14.43 9.09 1.42
N ALA A 184 -15.30 8.12 1.67
CA ALA A 184 -16.39 8.25 2.64
C ALA A 184 -15.82 8.44 4.05
N LEU A 185 -14.83 7.65 4.44
CA LEU A 185 -14.18 7.76 5.74
C LEU A 185 -13.49 9.13 5.89
N SER A 186 -12.77 9.60 4.86
CA SER A 186 -12.18 10.95 4.81
C SER A 186 -13.22 12.06 4.86
N GLY A 187 -14.35 11.91 4.18
CA GLY A 187 -15.47 12.85 4.24
C GLY A 187 -16.08 12.91 5.64
N ILE A 188 -16.28 11.75 6.27
CA ILE A 188 -16.81 11.65 7.64
C ILE A 188 -15.85 12.30 8.64
N SER A 189 -14.52 12.12 8.50
CA SER A 189 -13.55 12.82 9.38
C SER A 189 -13.55 14.34 9.22
N ALA A 190 -13.89 14.86 8.04
CA ALA A 190 -14.00 16.30 7.85
C ALA A 190 -15.23 16.89 8.59
N VAL A 191 -16.23 16.05 8.89
CA VAL A 191 -17.47 16.44 9.57
C VAL A 191 -17.39 16.20 11.09
N LEU A 192 -16.59 15.25 11.57
CA LEU A 192 -16.43 15.03 13.01
C LEU A 192 -15.54 16.11 13.67
N PRO A 193 -16.00 16.76 14.76
CA PRO A 193 -15.17 17.63 15.57
C PRO A 193 -14.15 16.81 16.41
N PRO A 194 -12.91 17.31 16.61
CA PRO A 194 -12.40 18.59 16.14
C PRO A 194 -11.90 18.45 14.71
N HIS A 195 -12.25 19.40 13.85
CA HIS A 195 -12.00 19.42 12.40
C HIS A 195 -10.59 18.95 12.02
N TYR A 196 -10.42 17.64 11.86
CA TYR A 196 -9.18 17.09 11.33
C TYR A 196 -9.31 17.19 9.82
N SER A 197 -8.66 18.21 9.28
CA SER A 197 -8.52 18.45 7.85
C SER A 197 -7.17 17.87 7.42
N PRO A 198 -7.10 16.58 7.03
CA PRO A 198 -5.85 15.96 6.60
C PRO A 198 -5.22 16.69 5.40
N TRP A 199 -6.04 17.36 4.57
CA TRP A 199 -5.57 18.16 3.46
C TRP A 199 -4.88 19.46 3.88
N GLN A 200 -5.34 20.12 4.95
CA GLN A 200 -4.70 21.35 5.45
C GLN A 200 -3.39 21.06 6.17
N ASP A 201 -3.31 20.00 6.98
CA ASP A 201 -2.06 19.60 7.63
C ASP A 201 -0.98 19.17 6.60
N PHE A 202 -1.39 18.57 5.48
CA PHE A 202 -0.46 18.14 4.42
C PHE A 202 -0.04 19.30 3.48
N LEU A 203 -0.90 20.31 3.29
CA LEU A 203 -0.62 21.52 2.50
C LEU A 203 0.05 22.63 3.33
N ALA A 204 0.01 22.55 4.66
CA ALA A 204 0.79 23.37 5.57
C ALA A 204 2.26 22.94 5.53
N LEU A 205 2.92 23.28 4.42
CA LEU A 205 4.37 23.39 4.33
C LEU A 205 4.91 24.19 5.55
N PRO A 206 6.11 23.88 6.06
CA PRO A 206 6.78 24.68 7.08
C PRO A 206 7.21 26.03 6.49
N SER A 207 6.27 26.94 6.31
CA SER A 207 6.52 28.31 5.90
C SER A 207 5.67 29.24 6.75
N ALA A 208 5.97 29.32 8.05
CA ALA A 208 5.72 30.47 8.94
C ALA A 208 5.92 30.11 10.42
N HIS A 209 7.11 29.62 10.80
CA HIS A 209 7.62 29.87 12.16
C HIS A 209 8.94 30.63 12.03
N GLY A 210 8.89 31.71 11.26
CA GLY A 210 9.78 32.85 11.43
C GLY A 210 9.17 33.74 12.52
N ASP A 211 10.01 34.13 13.45
CA ASP A 211 9.84 35.13 14.50
C ASP A 211 8.92 34.75 15.67
N ARG A 212 9.58 34.25 16.72
CA ARG A 212 9.67 34.95 18.02
C ARG A 212 10.92 34.52 18.78
#